data_AF-A0A286B0C2-F1
#
_entry.id   AF-A0A286B0C2-F1
#
_cell.length_a   1.000
_cell.length_b   1.000
_cell.length_c   1.000
_cell.angle_alpha   90.00
_cell.angle_beta   90.00
_cell.angle_gamma   90.00
#
_symmetry.space_group_name_H-M   'P 1'
#
loop_
_entity.id
_entity.type
_entity.pdbx_description
1 polymer ?
#
loop_
_entity_poly.entity_id
_entity_poly.type
_entity_poly.pdbx_seq_one_letter_code
_entity_poly.pdbx_strand_id
1 'polypeptide(L)'
;MNKAFDVTARGLRTFVSDVADGFFEITHNGFALVGLAIVFAALALVARPDLRKTGEEQLMGWLQSRKPAPEVTDLEPTAIERTTAASPADLPKQQAAVAYWLSKKYRVAAEPLSVLVAEAYGIGKRTKIDPTLILAIMAVESSFNPFAQSQVGAQGLMQVMTRVHGDKYESAGGTLTAFDPVTNMRVGVKVLQECISRAGSLEGGLRYYVGAANLEDDGGYAAKVMAEHERLLQVANGRAPSTVTPPTVRPQPIPVATPPKPAEERTEPAKVALLSSVS
;
A
#
# COMPACT_ATOMS: atom_id res chain seq x y z
N MET A 1 -71.25 -2.16 67.36
CA MET A 1 -70.17 -2.51 66.40
C MET A 1 -69.49 -1.30 65.76
N ASN A 2 -70.15 -0.16 65.53
CA ASN A 2 -69.57 0.95 64.76
C ASN A 2 -68.37 1.66 65.43
N LYS A 3 -68.34 1.79 66.76
CA LYS A 3 -67.22 2.46 67.47
C LYS A 3 -65.88 1.72 67.37
N ALA A 4 -65.89 0.39 67.28
CA ALA A 4 -64.67 -0.41 67.17
C ALA A 4 -64.04 -0.26 65.77
N PHE A 5 -64.87 -0.22 64.72
CA PHE A 5 -64.41 0.03 63.36
C PHE A 5 -63.81 1.43 63.17
N ASP A 6 -64.40 2.46 63.80
CA ASP A 6 -63.88 3.83 63.72
C ASP A 6 -62.53 4.00 64.44
N VAL A 7 -62.26 3.22 65.49
CA VAL A 7 -60.96 3.25 66.19
C VAL A 7 -59.90 2.52 65.37
N THR A 8 -60.22 1.37 64.80
CA THR A 8 -59.32 0.62 63.91
C THR A 8 -59.00 1.40 62.63
N ALA A 9 -59.99 2.07 62.03
CA ALA A 9 -59.79 2.88 60.82
C ALA A 9 -58.91 4.11 61.09
N ARG A 10 -59.03 4.73 62.27
CA ARG A 10 -58.16 5.84 62.69
C ARG A 10 -56.73 5.36 62.94
N GLY A 11 -56.55 4.23 63.63
CA GLY A 11 -55.22 3.65 63.87
C GLY A 11 -54.49 3.25 62.58
N LEU A 12 -55.21 2.68 61.61
CA LEU A 12 -54.63 2.35 60.30
C LEU A 12 -54.23 3.60 59.51
N ARG A 13 -55.03 4.67 59.57
CA ARG A 13 -54.71 5.94 58.89
C ARG A 13 -53.48 6.61 59.48
N THR A 14 -53.32 6.63 60.80
CA THR A 14 -52.13 7.16 61.47
C THR A 14 -50.89 6.33 61.17
N PHE A 15 -51.01 5.01 61.16
CA PHE A 15 -49.90 4.14 60.77
C PHE A 15 -49.44 4.36 59.31
N VAL A 16 -50.39 4.53 58.39
CA VAL A 16 -50.06 4.81 56.97
C VAL A 16 -49.41 6.18 56.80
N SER A 17 -49.86 7.21 57.53
CA SER A 17 -49.20 8.52 57.48
C SER A 17 -47.80 8.47 58.06
N ASP A 18 -47.58 7.80 59.19
CA ASP A 18 -46.26 7.72 59.83
C ASP A 18 -45.25 6.95 58.96
N VAL A 19 -45.70 5.90 58.26
CA VAL A 19 -44.86 5.17 57.30
C VAL A 19 -44.55 6.00 56.06
N ALA A 20 -45.51 6.79 55.56
CA ALA A 20 -45.30 7.66 54.41
C ALA A 20 -44.33 8.81 54.75
N ASP A 21 -44.49 9.43 55.92
CA ASP A 21 -43.61 10.49 56.40
C ASP A 21 -42.19 9.96 56.65
N GLY A 22 -42.06 8.79 57.28
CA GLY A 22 -40.77 8.13 57.46
C GLY A 22 -40.10 7.73 56.13
N PHE A 23 -40.86 7.26 55.14
CA PHE A 23 -40.34 6.99 53.81
C PHE A 23 -39.87 8.27 53.10
N PHE A 24 -40.63 9.36 53.22
CA PHE A 24 -40.26 10.64 52.62
C PHE A 24 -38.98 11.20 53.24
N GLU A 25 -38.85 11.12 54.56
CA GLU A 25 -37.67 11.56 55.30
C GLU A 25 -36.43 10.71 54.97
N ILE A 26 -36.56 9.38 54.91
CA ILE A 26 -35.49 8.46 54.50
C ILE A 26 -35.06 8.72 53.06
N THR A 27 -36.01 8.95 52.15
CA THR A 27 -35.70 9.18 50.73
C THR A 27 -35.04 10.54 50.53
N HIS A 28 -35.53 11.58 51.21
CA HIS A 28 -34.97 12.92 51.15
C HIS A 28 -33.55 12.98 51.73
N ASN A 29 -33.33 12.35 52.89
CA ASN A 29 -32.01 12.27 53.50
C ASN A 29 -31.06 11.37 52.69
N GLY A 30 -31.59 10.32 52.05
CA GLY A 30 -30.86 9.51 51.09
C GLY A 30 -30.38 10.31 49.87
N PHE A 31 -31.25 11.13 49.28
CA PHE A 31 -30.87 12.03 48.19
C PHE A 31 -29.85 13.09 48.62
N ALA A 32 -29.96 13.61 49.85
CA ALA A 32 -28.99 14.55 50.41
C ALA A 32 -27.61 13.91 50.57
N LEU A 33 -27.54 12.66 51.06
CA LEU A 33 -26.29 11.91 51.18
C LEU A 33 -25.66 11.59 49.82
N VAL A 34 -26.48 11.22 48.83
CA VAL A 34 -26.01 10.99 47.45
C VAL A 34 -25.48 12.30 46.84
N GLY A 35 -26.20 13.41 47.01
CA GLY A 35 -25.76 14.72 46.55
C GLY A 35 -24.44 15.14 47.20
N LEU A 36 -24.30 14.95 48.51
CA LEU A 36 -23.08 15.23 49.25
C LEU A 36 -21.90 14.36 48.76
N ALA A 37 -22.13 13.08 48.51
CA ALA A 37 -21.12 12.17 47.98
C ALA A 37 -20.65 12.61 46.57
N ILE A 38 -21.57 13.05 45.71
CA ILE A 38 -21.24 13.59 44.38
C ILE A 38 -20.38 14.85 44.50
N VAL A 39 -20.70 15.76 45.43
CA VAL A 39 -19.92 16.98 45.67
C VAL A 39 -18.49 16.63 46.13
N PHE A 40 -18.34 15.70 47.07
CA PHE A 40 -17.01 15.24 47.50
C PHE A 40 -16.23 14.56 46.37
N ALA A 41 -16.90 13.75 45.53
CA ALA A 41 -16.27 13.13 44.37
C ALA A 41 -15.80 14.16 43.34
N ALA A 42 -16.61 15.19 43.08
CA ALA A 42 -16.26 16.29 42.18
C ALA A 42 -15.05 17.08 42.73
N LEU A 43 -15.05 17.41 44.02
CA LEU A 43 -13.92 18.08 44.67
C LEU A 43 -12.63 17.22 44.64
N ALA A 44 -12.74 15.91 44.86
CA ALA A 44 -11.62 15.00 44.78
C ALA A 44 -11.01 14.93 43.36
N LEU A 45 -11.86 14.91 42.32
CA LEU A 45 -11.41 14.94 40.92
C LEU A 45 -10.74 16.27 40.56
N VAL A 46 -11.25 17.41 41.06
CA VAL A 46 -10.62 18.72 40.83
C VAL A 46 -9.27 18.81 41.55
N ALA A 47 -9.16 18.30 42.77
CA ALA A 47 -7.94 18.35 43.57
C ALA A 47 -6.86 17.34 43.14
N ARG A 48 -7.24 16.24 42.45
CA ARG A 48 -6.33 15.17 42.05
C ARG A 48 -6.30 14.99 40.52
N PRO A 49 -5.40 15.70 39.81
CA PRO A 49 -5.28 15.59 38.35
C PRO A 49 -4.88 14.17 37.89
N ASP A 50 -4.18 13.40 38.73
CA ASP A 50 -3.77 12.03 38.41
C ASP A 50 -4.96 11.09 38.27
N LEU A 51 -5.94 11.18 39.19
CA LEU A 51 -7.17 10.38 39.13
C LEU A 51 -8.00 10.70 37.89
N ARG A 52 -8.02 11.97 37.47
CA ARG A 52 -8.70 12.39 36.24
C ARG A 52 -8.05 11.76 35.01
N LYS A 53 -6.73 11.83 34.89
CA LYS A 53 -6.00 11.25 33.75
C LYS A 53 -6.19 9.73 33.66
N THR A 54 -6.03 9.01 34.77
CA THR A 54 -6.26 7.55 34.79
C THR A 54 -7.70 7.20 34.43
N GLY A 55 -8.67 7.98 34.93
CA GLY A 55 -10.09 7.79 34.59
C GLY A 55 -10.39 8.06 33.12
N GLU A 56 -9.81 9.12 32.55
CA GLU A 56 -9.94 9.47 31.13
C GLU A 56 -9.33 8.38 30.23
N GLU A 57 -8.14 7.86 30.56
CA GLU A 57 -7.49 6.77 29.83
C GLU A 57 -8.32 5.47 29.88
N GLN A 58 -8.84 5.10 31.05
CA GLN A 58 -9.69 3.93 31.20
C GLN A 58 -11.02 4.08 30.46
N LEU A 59 -11.65 5.26 30.53
CA LEU A 59 -12.89 5.56 29.82
C LEU A 59 -12.68 5.52 28.32
N MET A 60 -11.60 6.11 27.82
CA MET A 60 -11.25 6.11 26.39
C MET A 60 -10.94 4.70 25.90
N GLY A 61 -10.21 3.89 26.68
CA GLY A 61 -9.95 2.49 26.36
C GLY A 61 -11.24 1.66 26.33
N TRP A 62 -12.15 1.86 27.28
CA TRP A 62 -13.44 1.19 27.31
C TRP A 62 -14.31 1.60 26.12
N LEU A 63 -14.40 2.90 25.82
CA LEU A 63 -15.14 3.43 24.67
C LEU A 63 -14.59 2.90 23.34
N GLN A 64 -13.27 2.86 23.18
CA GLN A 64 -12.61 2.32 21.99
C GLN A 64 -12.88 0.82 21.83
N SER A 65 -12.81 0.04 22.92
CA SER A 65 -13.08 -1.41 22.86
C SER A 65 -14.53 -1.76 22.48
N ARG A 66 -15.47 -0.82 22.69
CA ARG A 66 -16.89 -0.97 22.33
C ARG A 66 -17.27 -0.30 21.03
N LYS A 67 -16.35 0.41 20.36
CA LYS A 67 -16.59 0.84 18.98
C LYS A 67 -16.59 -0.41 18.10
N PRO A 68 -17.66 -0.67 17.32
CA PRO A 68 -17.63 -1.73 16.32
C PRO A 68 -16.47 -1.47 15.35
N ALA A 69 -15.93 -2.54 14.75
CA ALA A 69 -14.97 -2.41 13.65
C ALA A 69 -15.57 -1.46 12.60
N PRO A 70 -14.77 -0.55 11.99
CA PRO A 70 -15.30 0.43 11.06
C PRO A 70 -16.10 -0.28 9.98
N GLU A 71 -17.39 0.03 9.92
CA GLU A 71 -18.29 -0.44 8.88
C GLU A 71 -17.79 0.16 7.55
N VAL A 72 -17.86 -0.61 6.46
CA VAL A 72 -17.21 -0.32 5.16
C VAL A 72 -17.68 1.01 4.51
N THR A 73 -18.64 1.69 5.11
CA THR A 73 -19.21 2.98 4.71
C THR A 73 -18.44 4.17 5.28
N ASP A 74 -17.67 3.99 6.35
CA ASP A 74 -16.81 5.01 6.97
C ASP A 74 -15.36 4.85 6.53
N LEU A 75 -15.15 4.64 5.23
CA LEU A 75 -13.85 4.89 4.62
C LEU A 75 -13.63 6.41 4.68
N GLU A 76 -13.05 6.87 5.79
CA GLU A 76 -12.33 8.14 5.83
C GLU A 76 -11.49 8.21 4.54
N PRO A 77 -11.75 9.16 3.64
CA PRO A 77 -11.21 9.15 2.29
C PRO A 77 -9.69 9.33 2.32
N THR A 78 -9.05 9.55 3.47
CA THR A 78 -7.62 9.83 3.62
C THR A 78 -6.67 8.74 3.13
N ALA A 79 -7.04 7.45 3.04
CA ALA A 79 -6.15 6.41 2.50
C ALA A 79 -6.30 6.27 0.97
N ILE A 80 -7.53 6.45 0.47
CA ILE A 80 -7.82 6.42 -0.96
C ILE A 80 -7.40 7.76 -1.56
N GLU A 81 -7.76 8.92 -1.00
CA GLU A 81 -7.31 10.27 -1.41
C GLU A 81 -5.79 10.44 -1.34
N ARG A 82 -5.09 9.95 -0.30
CA ARG A 82 -3.60 10.03 -0.30
C ARG A 82 -2.97 9.27 -1.47
N THR A 83 -3.67 8.29 -2.03
CA THR A 83 -3.18 7.42 -3.10
C THR A 83 -3.84 7.71 -4.46
N THR A 84 -4.95 8.46 -4.51
CA THR A 84 -5.75 8.71 -5.73
C THR A 84 -6.21 10.17 -5.94
N ALA A 85 -6.05 11.08 -4.98
CA ALA A 85 -6.53 12.46 -5.11
C ALA A 85 -5.46 13.45 -5.61
N ALA A 86 -4.69 13.06 -6.62
CA ALA A 86 -4.22 14.05 -7.58
C ALA A 86 -5.17 13.94 -8.77
N SER A 87 -6.24 14.74 -8.78
CA SER A 87 -7.00 14.85 -10.02
C SER A 87 -6.05 15.40 -11.08
N PRO A 88 -6.09 14.91 -12.33
CA PRO A 88 -5.25 15.48 -13.39
C PRO A 88 -5.41 17.01 -13.54
N ALA A 89 -6.55 17.55 -13.08
CA ALA A 89 -6.85 18.97 -13.03
C ALA A 89 -6.00 19.78 -12.03
N ASP A 90 -5.48 19.15 -10.97
CA ASP A 90 -4.66 19.80 -9.94
C ASP A 90 -3.17 19.87 -10.34
N LEU A 91 -2.80 19.17 -11.41
CA LEU A 91 -1.43 19.15 -11.92
C LEU A 91 -1.09 20.39 -12.76
N PRO A 92 0.18 20.83 -12.74
CA PRO A 92 0.67 21.78 -13.74
C PRO A 92 0.38 21.29 -15.16
N LYS A 93 0.02 22.20 -16.08
CA LYS A 93 -0.41 21.87 -17.46
C LYS A 93 0.50 20.84 -18.16
N GLN A 94 1.81 20.97 -18.00
CA GLN A 94 2.82 20.05 -18.55
C GLN A 94 2.68 18.63 -17.98
N GLN A 95 2.49 18.50 -16.67
CA GLN A 95 2.31 17.21 -15.99
C GLN A 95 0.96 16.58 -16.36
N ALA A 96 -0.10 17.38 -16.41
CA ALA A 96 -1.42 16.93 -16.84
C ALA A 96 -1.40 16.37 -18.27
N ALA A 97 -0.73 17.06 -19.21
CA ALA A 97 -0.59 16.60 -20.59
C ALA A 97 0.12 15.23 -20.67
N VAL A 98 1.19 15.04 -19.89
CA VAL A 98 1.90 13.76 -19.78
C VAL A 98 0.99 12.67 -19.21
N ALA A 99 0.26 12.94 -18.13
CA ALA A 99 -0.66 11.99 -17.52
C ALA A 99 -1.77 11.54 -18.48
N TYR A 100 -2.40 12.47 -19.20
CA TYR A 100 -3.43 12.14 -20.20
C TYR A 100 -2.89 11.35 -21.39
N TRP A 101 -1.69 11.70 -21.87
CA TRP A 101 -1.07 10.97 -22.97
C TRP A 101 -0.73 9.53 -22.57
N LEU A 102 -0.10 9.35 -21.41
CA LEU A 102 0.21 8.03 -20.85
C LEU A 102 -1.06 7.21 -20.62
N SER A 103 -2.12 7.85 -20.10
CA SER A 103 -3.42 7.21 -19.87
C SER A 103 -3.98 6.61 -21.15
N LYS A 104 -3.98 7.38 -22.23
CA LYS A 104 -4.46 6.93 -23.54
C LYS A 104 -3.61 5.80 -24.13
N LYS A 105 -2.30 5.89 -24.00
CA LYS A 105 -1.36 4.94 -24.60
C LYS A 105 -1.34 3.59 -23.86
N TYR A 106 -1.24 3.64 -22.54
CA TYR A 106 -1.07 2.46 -21.68
C TYR A 106 -2.40 1.94 -21.10
N ARG A 107 -3.52 2.60 -21.41
CA ARG A 107 -4.87 2.23 -20.95
C ARG A 107 -5.00 2.18 -19.44
N VAL A 108 -4.31 3.08 -18.75
CA VAL A 108 -4.40 3.29 -17.30
C VAL A 108 -5.20 4.57 -17.05
N ALA A 109 -6.03 4.59 -16.02
CA ALA A 109 -6.81 5.78 -15.67
C ALA A 109 -5.91 6.99 -15.40
N ALA A 110 -6.40 8.20 -15.68
CA ALA A 110 -5.58 9.42 -15.60
C ALA A 110 -5.26 9.79 -14.14
N GLU A 111 -6.14 9.44 -13.20
CA GLU A 111 -6.04 9.71 -11.77
C GLU A 111 -4.82 9.00 -11.13
N PRO A 112 -4.67 7.64 -11.20
CA PRO A 112 -3.48 6.99 -10.67
C PRO A 112 -2.21 7.42 -11.41
N LEU A 113 -2.27 7.70 -12.72
CA LEU A 113 -1.11 8.23 -13.43
C LEU A 113 -0.73 9.64 -12.98
N SER A 114 -1.70 10.47 -12.59
CA SER A 114 -1.43 11.82 -12.12
C SER A 114 -0.62 11.81 -10.82
N VAL A 115 -0.91 10.87 -9.92
CA VAL A 115 -0.11 10.63 -8.71
C VAL A 115 1.32 10.22 -9.08
N LEU A 116 1.48 9.29 -10.05
CA LEU A 116 2.80 8.82 -10.48
C LEU A 116 3.61 9.92 -11.18
N VAL A 117 2.96 10.73 -12.03
CA VAL A 117 3.61 11.86 -12.69
C VAL A 117 4.03 12.90 -11.65
N ALA A 118 3.16 13.27 -10.70
CA ALA A 118 3.51 14.20 -9.63
C ALA A 118 4.71 13.71 -8.82
N GLU A 119 4.71 12.44 -8.41
CA GLU A 119 5.80 11.84 -7.65
C GLU A 119 7.09 11.78 -8.48
N ALA A 120 7.03 11.41 -9.76
CA ALA A 120 8.19 11.38 -10.64
C ALA A 120 8.84 12.77 -10.76
N TYR A 121 8.05 13.84 -10.91
CA TYR A 121 8.54 15.23 -10.89
C TYR A 121 9.12 15.61 -9.53
N GLY A 122 8.52 15.16 -8.43
CA GLY A 122 9.04 15.36 -7.08
C GLY A 122 10.38 14.67 -6.85
N ILE A 123 10.50 13.41 -7.25
CA ILE A 123 11.73 12.63 -7.16
C ILE A 123 12.81 13.21 -8.07
N GLY A 124 12.49 13.51 -9.33
CA GLY A 124 13.45 14.02 -10.31
C GLY A 124 14.13 15.31 -9.86
N LYS A 125 13.39 16.21 -9.18
CA LYS A 125 13.97 17.41 -8.55
C LYS A 125 15.03 17.09 -7.49
N ARG A 126 14.79 16.05 -6.68
CA ARG A 126 15.67 15.60 -5.58
C ARG A 126 16.88 14.81 -6.09
N THR A 127 16.67 13.94 -7.08
CA THR A 127 17.70 13.01 -7.58
C THR A 127 18.47 13.54 -8.80
N LYS A 128 18.03 14.67 -9.37
CA LYS A 128 18.55 15.24 -10.64
C LYS A 128 18.38 14.31 -11.84
N ILE A 129 17.46 13.35 -11.76
CA ILE A 129 17.06 12.49 -12.87
C ILE A 129 15.83 13.11 -13.53
N ASP A 130 15.79 13.14 -14.86
CA ASP A 130 14.65 13.69 -15.59
C ASP A 130 13.37 12.90 -15.25
N PRO A 131 12.26 13.55 -14.84
CA PRO A 131 11.02 12.86 -14.52
C PRO A 131 10.43 12.09 -15.71
N THR A 132 10.60 12.58 -16.93
CA THR A 132 10.14 11.88 -18.14
C THR A 132 10.96 10.62 -18.43
N LEU A 133 12.23 10.58 -18.02
CA LEU A 133 13.05 9.36 -18.08
C LEU A 133 12.56 8.31 -17.07
N ILE A 134 12.24 8.73 -15.84
CA ILE A 134 11.66 7.83 -14.82
C ILE A 134 10.36 7.21 -15.34
N LEU A 135 9.47 8.03 -15.89
CA LEU A 135 8.20 7.58 -16.47
C LEU A 135 8.41 6.68 -17.69
N ALA A 136 9.42 6.95 -18.53
CA ALA A 136 9.77 6.10 -19.67
C ALA A 136 10.25 4.71 -19.23
N ILE A 137 11.06 4.63 -18.18
CA ILE A 137 11.50 3.35 -17.60
C ILE A 137 10.27 2.57 -17.11
N MET A 138 9.40 3.19 -16.31
CA MET A 138 8.17 2.53 -15.82
C MET A 138 7.28 2.01 -16.96
N ALA A 139 7.20 2.78 -18.05
CA ALA A 139 6.45 2.42 -19.24
C ALA A 139 7.02 1.16 -19.93
N VAL A 140 8.35 1.06 -20.02
CA VAL A 140 9.05 -0.10 -20.60
C VAL A 140 9.02 -1.32 -19.67
N GLU A 141 9.16 -1.11 -18.36
CA GLU A 141 9.26 -2.17 -17.36
C GLU A 141 7.93 -2.88 -17.10
N SER A 142 6.86 -2.12 -16.85
CA SER A 142 5.58 -2.67 -16.40
C SER A 142 4.38 -2.18 -17.18
N SER A 143 4.56 -1.25 -18.13
CA SER A 143 3.43 -0.54 -18.76
C SER A 143 2.48 0.08 -17.72
N PHE A 144 3.05 0.59 -16.62
CA PHE A 144 2.33 1.16 -15.46
C PHE A 144 1.44 0.17 -14.68
N ASN A 145 1.73 -1.14 -14.74
CA ASN A 145 1.06 -2.13 -13.90
C ASN A 145 1.80 -2.30 -12.55
N PRO A 146 1.23 -1.86 -11.41
CA PRO A 146 1.89 -1.95 -10.11
C PRO A 146 1.98 -3.38 -9.57
N PHE A 147 1.22 -4.32 -10.12
CA PHE A 147 1.21 -5.72 -9.73
C PHE A 147 2.03 -6.61 -10.67
N ALA A 148 2.84 -6.02 -11.54
CA ALA A 148 3.68 -6.77 -12.47
C ALA A 148 4.76 -7.57 -11.71
N GLN A 149 4.91 -8.85 -12.06
CA GLN A 149 5.95 -9.73 -11.54
C GLN A 149 6.57 -10.54 -12.67
N SER A 150 7.90 -10.54 -12.77
CA SER A 150 8.63 -11.35 -13.74
C SER A 150 8.98 -12.74 -13.19
N GLN A 151 9.31 -13.68 -14.09
CA GLN A 151 9.74 -15.03 -13.73
C GLN A 151 11.00 -15.05 -12.86
N VAL A 152 11.86 -14.05 -13.02
CA VAL A 152 13.12 -13.90 -12.28
C VAL A 152 12.96 -13.15 -10.95
N GLY A 153 11.72 -12.79 -10.59
CA GLY A 153 11.38 -12.17 -9.30
C GLY A 153 11.50 -10.66 -9.25
N ALA A 154 11.52 -9.98 -10.40
CA ALA A 154 11.37 -8.52 -10.45
C ALA A 154 9.90 -8.14 -10.18
N GLN A 155 9.65 -7.09 -9.40
CA GLN A 155 8.31 -6.75 -8.92
C GLN A 155 8.00 -5.25 -9.06
N GLY A 156 6.72 -4.95 -9.34
CA GLY A 156 6.14 -3.62 -9.33
C GLY A 156 6.43 -2.77 -10.57
N LEU A 157 6.16 -1.47 -10.46
CA LEU A 157 6.15 -0.52 -11.58
C LEU A 157 7.48 -0.39 -12.32
N MET A 158 8.59 -0.38 -11.59
CA MET A 158 9.94 -0.28 -12.14
C MET A 158 10.66 -1.63 -12.20
N GLN A 159 9.95 -2.75 -11.97
CA GLN A 159 10.50 -4.11 -11.98
C GLN A 159 11.80 -4.23 -11.16
N VAL A 160 11.74 -3.82 -9.89
CA VAL A 160 12.90 -3.92 -9.00
C VAL A 160 13.04 -5.35 -8.49
N MET A 161 14.24 -5.93 -8.54
CA MET A 161 14.52 -7.25 -7.98
C MET A 161 14.56 -7.21 -6.44
N THR A 162 13.45 -7.53 -5.79
CA THR A 162 13.33 -7.52 -4.32
C THR A 162 14.27 -8.51 -3.63
N ARG A 163 14.67 -9.59 -4.30
CA ARG A 163 15.71 -10.52 -3.79
C ARG A 163 17.09 -9.86 -3.65
N VAL A 164 17.40 -8.88 -4.50
CA VAL A 164 18.72 -8.21 -4.54
C VAL A 164 18.69 -6.89 -3.79
N HIS A 165 17.54 -6.22 -3.76
CA HIS A 165 17.36 -4.87 -3.22
C HIS A 165 16.32 -4.80 -2.09
N GLY A 166 16.04 -5.92 -1.42
CA GLY A 166 15.05 -6.00 -0.34
C GLY A 166 15.39 -5.08 0.83
N ASP A 167 16.68 -4.89 1.11
CA ASP A 167 17.22 -3.96 2.11
C ASP A 167 16.69 -2.52 1.93
N LYS A 168 16.47 -2.08 0.67
CA LYS A 168 15.95 -0.75 0.36
C LYS A 168 14.45 -0.61 0.68
N TYR A 169 13.73 -1.73 0.75
CA TYR A 169 12.30 -1.78 1.09
C TYR A 169 12.05 -1.95 2.60
N GLU A 170 13.03 -2.40 3.38
CA GLU A 170 12.89 -2.59 4.83
C GLU A 170 12.37 -1.33 5.55
N SER A 171 12.96 -0.17 5.21
CA SER A 171 12.54 1.12 5.78
C SER A 171 11.10 1.53 5.44
N ALA A 172 10.49 0.92 4.43
CA ALA A 172 9.13 1.21 3.98
C ALA A 172 8.09 0.17 4.45
N GLY A 173 8.51 -0.91 5.13
CA GLY A 173 7.62 -1.99 5.57
C GLY A 173 7.88 -3.36 4.94
N GLY A 174 9.06 -3.56 4.32
CA GLY A 174 9.51 -4.86 3.80
C GLY A 174 9.12 -5.12 2.34
N THR A 175 9.46 -6.30 1.83
CA THR A 175 9.44 -6.62 0.37
C THR A 175 8.06 -6.53 -0.29
N LEU A 176 6.96 -6.72 0.46
CA LEU A 176 5.60 -6.58 -0.07
C LEU A 176 5.28 -5.16 -0.54
N THR A 177 6.00 -4.16 -0.02
CA THR A 177 5.88 -2.76 -0.45
C THR A 177 6.40 -2.52 -1.86
N ALA A 178 7.01 -3.52 -2.50
CA ALA A 178 7.33 -3.47 -3.92
C ALA A 178 6.09 -3.35 -4.82
N PHE A 179 4.90 -3.69 -4.32
CA PHE A 179 3.64 -3.48 -5.03
C PHE A 179 2.98 -2.12 -4.71
N ASP A 180 3.52 -1.37 -3.73
CA ASP A 180 3.10 0.02 -3.53
C ASP A 180 3.72 0.91 -4.63
N PRO A 181 2.89 1.56 -5.47
CA PRO A 181 3.37 2.32 -6.64
C PRO A 181 4.43 3.38 -6.32
N VAL A 182 4.21 4.16 -5.26
CA VAL A 182 5.06 5.29 -4.88
C VAL A 182 6.37 4.79 -4.27
N THR A 183 6.30 3.79 -3.39
CA THR A 183 7.49 3.17 -2.79
C THR A 183 8.34 2.48 -3.84
N ASN A 184 7.73 1.70 -4.74
CA ASN A 184 8.44 1.02 -5.82
C ASN A 184 9.17 2.03 -6.72
N MET A 185 8.53 3.15 -7.07
CA MET A 185 9.18 4.21 -7.86
C MET A 185 10.38 4.81 -7.11
N ARG A 186 10.24 5.13 -5.82
CA ARG A 186 11.34 5.70 -5.02
C ARG A 186 12.54 4.75 -4.94
N VAL A 187 12.29 3.47 -4.67
CA VAL A 187 13.35 2.46 -4.60
C VAL A 187 13.97 2.23 -5.98
N GLY A 188 13.16 2.10 -7.04
CA GLY A 188 13.62 1.93 -8.42
C GLY A 188 14.52 3.09 -8.87
N VAL A 189 14.15 4.34 -8.57
CA VAL A 189 14.98 5.50 -8.89
C VAL A 189 16.28 5.52 -8.09
N LYS A 190 16.27 5.07 -6.83
CA LYS A 190 17.50 4.93 -6.04
C LYS A 190 18.44 3.90 -6.64
N VAL A 191 17.91 2.75 -7.08
CA VAL A 191 18.69 1.73 -7.80
C VAL A 191 19.25 2.31 -9.10
N LEU A 192 18.43 3.01 -9.89
CA LEU A 192 18.86 3.66 -11.13
C LEU A 192 20.00 4.66 -10.90
N GLN A 193 19.93 5.48 -9.84
CA GLN A 193 20.98 6.43 -9.50
C GLN A 193 22.31 5.72 -9.21
N GLU A 194 22.28 4.61 -8.49
CA GLU A 194 23.47 3.79 -8.24
C GLU A 194 24.02 3.17 -9.52
N CYS A 195 23.16 2.70 -10.42
CA CYS A 195 23.56 2.18 -11.72
C CYS A 195 24.22 3.25 -12.59
N ILE A 196 23.64 4.45 -12.69
CA ILE A 196 24.22 5.58 -13.43
C ILE A 196 25.56 5.98 -12.82
N SER A 197 25.65 6.08 -11.49
CA SER A 197 26.89 6.43 -10.80
C SER A 197 28.00 5.41 -11.03
N ARG A 198 27.68 4.11 -11.14
CA ARG A 198 28.65 3.05 -11.43
C ARG A 198 29.10 3.05 -12.88
N ALA A 199 28.18 3.33 -13.81
CA ALA A 199 28.47 3.31 -15.24
C ALA A 199 29.14 4.59 -15.76
N GLY A 200 28.98 5.72 -15.05
CA GLY A 200 29.50 7.04 -15.46
C GLY A 200 28.75 7.68 -16.64
N SER A 201 27.70 7.05 -17.14
CA SER A 201 26.85 7.54 -18.24
C SER A 201 25.41 7.07 -18.04
N LEU A 202 24.47 7.79 -18.65
CA LEU A 202 23.05 7.43 -18.59
C LEU A 202 22.78 6.09 -19.29
N GLU A 203 23.29 5.94 -20.52
CA GLU A 203 23.11 4.72 -21.32
C GLU A 203 23.74 3.51 -20.64
N GLY A 204 24.96 3.65 -20.13
CA GLY A 204 25.58 2.62 -19.30
C GLY A 204 24.75 2.33 -18.04
N GLY A 205 24.22 3.36 -17.39
CA GLY A 205 23.34 3.21 -16.23
C GLY A 205 22.09 2.39 -16.52
N LEU A 206 21.45 2.59 -17.67
CA LEU A 206 20.30 1.78 -18.12
C LEU A 206 20.70 0.32 -18.37
N ARG A 207 21.88 0.07 -18.96
CA ARG A 207 22.42 -1.29 -19.12
C ARG A 207 22.68 -1.97 -17.78
N TYR A 208 23.23 -1.24 -16.82
CA TYR A 208 23.41 -1.73 -15.44
C TYR A 208 22.08 -2.01 -14.76
N TYR A 209 21.05 -1.19 -15.00
CA TYR A 209 19.74 -1.34 -14.40
C TYR A 209 19.06 -2.66 -14.78
N VAL A 210 19.13 -3.04 -16.06
CA VAL A 210 18.57 -4.33 -16.55
C VAL A 210 19.51 -5.53 -16.33
N GLY A 211 20.67 -5.32 -15.69
CA GLY A 211 21.65 -6.37 -15.45
C GLY A 211 22.49 -6.76 -16.67
N ALA A 212 22.46 -5.97 -17.75
CA ALA A 212 23.23 -6.18 -18.98
C ALA A 212 24.60 -5.45 -19.00
N ALA A 213 25.10 -5.05 -17.83
CA ALA A 213 26.36 -4.32 -17.70
C ALA A 213 27.58 -5.04 -18.33
N ASN A 214 27.62 -6.37 -18.20
CA ASN A 214 28.72 -7.20 -18.69
C ASN A 214 28.38 -7.94 -19.99
N LEU A 215 27.21 -7.65 -20.59
CA LEU A 215 26.78 -8.25 -21.84
C LEU A 215 27.13 -7.31 -22.99
N GLU A 216 27.37 -7.86 -24.19
CA GLU A 216 27.67 -7.07 -25.38
C GLU A 216 26.50 -6.14 -25.75
N ASP A 217 25.27 -6.64 -25.60
CA ASP A 217 24.01 -5.96 -25.89
C ASP A 217 23.05 -6.02 -24.68
N ASP A 218 22.16 -5.04 -24.57
CA ASP A 218 21.09 -4.94 -23.57
C ASP A 218 19.70 -5.33 -24.13
N GLY A 219 19.66 -5.94 -25.32
CA GLY A 219 18.42 -6.31 -26.00
C GLY A 219 17.64 -5.10 -26.53
N GLY A 220 18.35 -3.99 -26.77
CA GLY A 220 17.80 -2.69 -27.17
C GLY A 220 17.01 -2.01 -26.06
N TYR A 221 17.27 -2.34 -24.79
CA TYR A 221 16.56 -1.79 -23.65
C TYR A 221 16.77 -0.27 -23.54
N ALA A 222 18.03 0.19 -23.52
CA ALA A 222 18.33 1.61 -23.44
C ALA A 222 17.71 2.38 -24.61
N ALA A 223 17.78 1.83 -25.82
CA ALA A 223 17.16 2.43 -27.00
C ALA A 223 15.62 2.58 -26.86
N LYS A 224 14.94 1.55 -26.32
CA LYS A 224 13.49 1.61 -26.06
C LYS A 224 13.14 2.67 -25.03
N VAL A 225 13.89 2.74 -23.93
CA VAL A 225 13.69 3.74 -22.86
C VAL A 225 13.93 5.15 -23.40
N MET A 226 15.02 5.38 -24.13
CA MET A 226 15.34 6.69 -24.69
C MET A 226 14.32 7.14 -25.73
N ALA A 227 13.83 6.23 -26.58
CA ALA A 227 12.76 6.54 -27.52
C ALA A 227 11.45 6.92 -26.82
N GLU A 228 11.13 6.28 -25.69
CA GLU A 228 9.94 6.62 -24.90
C GLU A 228 10.11 7.94 -24.14
N HIS A 229 11.30 8.18 -23.58
CA HIS A 229 11.68 9.42 -22.93
C HIS A 229 11.54 10.63 -23.88
N GLU A 230 12.02 10.51 -25.12
CA GLU A 230 11.89 11.57 -26.14
C GLU A 230 10.42 11.87 -26.47
N ARG A 231 9.56 10.86 -26.58
CA ARG A 231 8.11 11.07 -26.77
C ARG A 231 7.50 11.83 -25.60
N LEU A 232 7.87 11.48 -24.38
CA LEU A 232 7.38 12.16 -23.18
C LEU A 232 7.88 13.60 -23.08
N LEU A 233 9.12 13.88 -23.48
CA LEU A 233 9.64 15.24 -23.60
C LEU A 233 8.82 16.07 -24.61
N GLN A 234 8.46 15.48 -25.76
CA GLN A 234 7.60 16.16 -26.73
C GLN A 234 6.24 16.50 -26.15
N VAL A 235 5.58 15.55 -25.48
CA VAL A 235 4.29 15.78 -24.80
C VAL A 235 4.41 16.86 -23.72
N ALA A 236 5.46 16.78 -22.91
CA ALA A 236 5.71 17.75 -21.83
C ALA A 236 5.94 19.16 -22.40
N ASN A 237 6.50 19.27 -23.60
CA ASN A 237 6.68 20.53 -24.33
C ASN A 237 5.46 20.95 -25.18
N GLY A 238 4.31 20.28 -25.01
CA GLY A 238 3.06 20.60 -25.71
C GLY A 238 3.00 20.14 -27.17
N ARG A 239 3.91 19.27 -27.61
CA ARG A 239 3.92 18.68 -28.96
C ARG A 239 3.29 17.30 -28.94
N ALA A 240 2.56 16.95 -30.01
CA ALA A 240 2.04 15.60 -30.18
C ALA A 240 3.15 14.68 -30.72
N PRO A 241 3.55 13.61 -29.99
CA PRO A 241 4.58 12.70 -30.48
C PRO A 241 4.06 11.88 -31.66
N SER A 242 4.88 11.73 -32.69
CA SER A 242 4.56 10.90 -33.86
C SER A 242 4.38 9.45 -33.42
N THR A 243 3.17 8.91 -33.57
CA THR A 243 2.84 7.50 -33.34
C THR A 243 3.31 6.65 -34.52
N VAL A 244 4.61 6.67 -34.83
CA VAL A 244 5.21 5.63 -35.67
C VAL A 244 5.60 4.51 -34.71
N THR A 245 4.67 3.59 -34.48
CA THR A 245 4.89 2.37 -33.71
C THR A 245 5.84 1.49 -34.51
N PRO A 246 7.06 1.18 -34.04
CA PRO A 246 7.79 0.02 -34.57
C PRO A 246 6.91 -1.21 -34.34
N PRO A 247 6.83 -2.16 -35.29
CA PRO A 247 5.94 -3.31 -35.16
C PRO A 247 6.16 -3.98 -33.81
N THR A 248 5.08 -4.12 -33.05
CA THR A 248 5.05 -4.89 -31.81
C THR A 248 5.59 -6.27 -32.13
N VAL A 249 6.86 -6.53 -31.78
CA VAL A 249 7.37 -7.89 -31.70
C VAL A 249 6.55 -8.52 -30.58
N ARG A 250 5.51 -9.26 -30.97
CA ARG A 250 4.81 -10.18 -30.07
C ARG A 250 5.91 -10.98 -29.38
N PRO A 251 5.93 -11.11 -28.04
CA PRO A 251 6.85 -12.02 -27.40
C PRO A 251 6.57 -13.41 -27.98
N GLN A 252 7.47 -13.87 -28.85
CA GLN A 252 7.52 -15.25 -29.27
C GLN A 252 7.80 -16.03 -27.98
N PRO A 253 6.98 -17.04 -27.62
CA PRO A 253 7.32 -17.90 -26.52
C PRO A 253 8.71 -18.49 -26.81
N ILE A 254 9.64 -18.28 -25.88
CA ILE A 254 10.96 -18.90 -25.92
C ILE A 254 10.71 -20.41 -26.09
N PRO A 255 11.29 -21.08 -27.11
CA PRO A 255 11.18 -22.52 -27.21
C PRO A 255 11.77 -23.12 -25.94
N VAL A 256 10.91 -23.74 -25.13
CA VAL A 256 11.35 -24.58 -24.01
C VAL A 256 12.16 -25.70 -24.64
N ALA A 257 13.48 -25.62 -24.54
CA ALA A 257 14.35 -26.76 -24.80
C ALA A 257 13.93 -27.87 -23.83
N THR A 258 13.41 -28.95 -24.41
CA THR A 258 13.04 -30.17 -23.69
C THR A 258 14.24 -30.61 -22.83
N PRO A 259 14.07 -30.88 -21.52
CA PRO A 259 15.16 -31.41 -20.71
C PRO A 259 15.68 -32.72 -21.30
N PRO A 260 17.00 -32.99 -21.29
CA PRO A 260 17.54 -34.24 -21.78
C PRO A 260 17.00 -35.41 -20.93
N LYS A 261 16.48 -36.43 -21.62
CA LYS A 261 16.03 -37.71 -21.05
C LYS A 261 17.16 -38.30 -20.18
N PRO A 262 16.90 -38.76 -18.94
CA PRO A 262 17.90 -39.43 -18.13
C PRO A 262 18.51 -40.61 -18.88
N ALA A 263 19.84 -40.74 -18.81
CA ALA A 263 20.58 -41.83 -19.44
C ALA A 263 20.06 -43.19 -18.92
N GLU A 264 19.41 -43.93 -19.81
CA GLU A 264 19.14 -45.36 -19.60
C GLU A 264 20.48 -46.09 -19.62
N GLU A 265 20.84 -46.56 -18.44
CA GLU A 265 21.90 -47.52 -18.14
C GLU A 265 21.78 -48.73 -19.08
N ARG A 266 22.63 -48.78 -20.11
CA ARG A 266 22.73 -49.92 -21.01
C ARG A 266 23.40 -51.07 -20.26
N THR A 267 22.59 -51.95 -19.69
CA THR A 267 23.00 -53.31 -19.35
C THR A 267 23.23 -54.07 -20.66
N GLU A 268 24.49 -54.32 -20.99
CA GLU A 268 24.89 -55.20 -22.10
C GLU A 268 24.48 -56.65 -21.79
N PRO A 269 23.74 -57.34 -22.67
CA PRO A 269 23.74 -58.79 -22.66
C PRO A 269 24.95 -59.29 -23.44
N ALA A 270 25.91 -59.88 -22.72
CA ALA A 270 27.05 -60.59 -23.28
C ALA A 270 26.58 -61.66 -24.28
N LYS A 271 26.89 -61.47 -25.56
CA LYS A 271 26.62 -62.44 -26.62
C LYS A 271 27.77 -63.44 -26.67
N VAL A 272 27.48 -64.65 -26.23
CA VAL A 272 28.34 -65.83 -26.26
C VAL A 272 28.81 -66.11 -27.70
N ALA A 273 30.13 -66.16 -27.88
CA ALA A 273 30.76 -66.62 -29.11
C ALA A 273 30.56 -68.13 -29.26
N LEU A 274 29.93 -68.56 -30.36
CA LEU A 274 29.99 -69.93 -30.83
C LEU A 274 30.82 -69.97 -32.11
N LEU A 275 31.94 -70.68 -32.00
CA LEU A 275 32.86 -71.09 -33.05
C LEU A 275 32.19 -72.12 -33.98
N SER A 276 32.27 -71.91 -35.30
CA SER A 276 32.52 -72.96 -36.30
C SER A 276 33.01 -72.29 -37.60
N SER A 277 34.26 -72.46 -38.00
CA SER A 277 34.76 -73.45 -38.98
C SER A 277 36.07 -72.84 -39.54
N VAL A 278 37.15 -73.48 -40.00
CA VAL A 278 37.48 -74.81 -40.54
C VAL A 278 38.99 -75.04 -40.33
N SER A 279 39.40 -76.31 -40.29
CA SER A 279 40.76 -76.91 -40.37
C SER A 279 41.50 -77.18 -39.06
#